data_AF-A0A6G9A476-F1
#
_entry.id   AF-A0A6G9A476-F1
#
_cell.length_a   1.000
_cell.length_b   1.000
_cell.length_c   1.000
_cell.angle_alpha   90.00
_cell.angle_beta   90.00
_cell.angle_gamma   90.00
#
_symmetry.space_group_name_H-M   'P 1'
#
loop_
_entity.id
_entity.type
_entity.pdbx_description
1 polymer ?
#
loop_
_entity_poly.entity_id
_entity_poly.type
_entity_poly.pdbx_seq_one_letter_code
_entity_poly.pdbx_strand_id
1 'polypeptide(L)'
;MRTTFAAIVTLLATLSAARAESWTAYRIPEAGTSVDIPMSLFTELAGKPDGLGQQFRTADGRADLTVQAVSNSQGLSPSAFLAKKGPPSGIIYKRVTPKFFVVSSIKRDKIWYDRCNFSRGYVHCVLINYPAAEKRQWDRVVTRVSHSLSAN
;
A
#
# COMPACT_ATOMS: atom_id res chain seq x y z
N MET A 1 -38.40 39.95 39.08
CA MET A 1 -37.31 39.12 39.64
C MET A 1 -37.43 37.71 39.08
N ARG A 2 -36.30 37.16 38.60
CA ARG A 2 -35.97 35.73 38.42
C ARG A 2 -36.67 34.95 37.30
N THR A 3 -35.99 34.21 36.42
CA THR A 3 -34.57 34.01 36.05
C THR A 3 -34.64 33.09 34.82
N THR A 4 -34.12 33.50 33.67
CA THR A 4 -33.97 32.65 32.48
C THR A 4 -32.70 31.81 32.62
N PHE A 5 -32.82 30.48 32.59
CA PHE A 5 -31.69 29.57 32.50
C PHE A 5 -31.20 29.50 31.05
N ALA A 6 -29.99 30.00 30.78
CA ALA A 6 -29.32 29.80 29.50
C ALA A 6 -28.44 28.55 29.58
N ALA A 7 -28.77 27.53 28.78
CA ALA A 7 -27.94 26.33 28.62
C ALA A 7 -26.75 26.66 27.71
N ILE A 8 -25.53 26.48 28.21
CA ILE A 8 -24.30 26.62 27.45
C ILE A 8 -23.94 25.24 26.88
N VAL A 9 -24.10 25.07 25.57
CA VAL A 9 -23.59 23.91 24.83
C VAL A 9 -22.18 24.24 24.35
N THR A 10 -21.17 23.66 24.97
CA THR A 10 -19.78 23.74 24.54
C THR A 10 -19.52 22.72 23.43
N LEU A 11 -19.46 23.20 22.19
CA LEU A 11 -19.06 22.42 21.02
C LEU A 11 -17.53 22.29 21.01
N LEU A 12 -16.99 21.15 21.49
CA LEU A 12 -15.58 20.83 21.29
C LEU A 12 -15.34 20.51 19.81
N ALA A 13 -14.89 21.50 19.04
CA ALA A 13 -14.34 21.26 17.71
C ALA A 13 -12.97 20.59 17.85
N THR A 14 -12.92 19.26 17.68
CA THR A 14 -11.65 18.56 17.51
C THR A 14 -11.05 18.96 16.16
N LEU A 15 -10.08 19.89 16.16
CA LEU A 15 -9.25 20.13 14.98
C LEU A 15 -8.40 18.88 14.72
N SER A 16 -8.84 18.01 13.81
CA SER A 16 -7.95 17.06 13.17
C SER A 16 -6.92 17.86 12.37
N ALA A 17 -5.75 18.10 12.96
CA ALA A 17 -4.59 18.54 12.21
C ALA A 17 -4.29 17.47 11.15
N ALA A 18 -4.66 17.73 9.90
CA ALA A 18 -4.26 16.92 8.77
C ALA A 18 -2.74 17.01 8.67
N ARG A 19 -2.02 16.07 9.29
CA ARG A 19 -0.58 15.95 9.09
C ARG A 19 -0.35 15.70 7.61
N ALA A 20 0.33 16.63 6.94
CA ALA A 20 0.75 16.42 5.57
C ALA A 20 1.64 15.16 5.54
N GLU A 21 1.28 14.21 4.69
CA GLU A 21 2.07 13.00 4.50
C GLU A 21 3.47 13.40 4.00
N SER A 22 4.53 13.00 4.71
CA SER A 22 5.90 13.11 4.21
C SER A 22 6.18 11.93 3.28
N TRP A 23 6.40 12.23 2.01
CA TRP A 23 6.64 11.22 0.97
C TRP A 23 8.14 11.14 0.65
N THR A 24 8.65 9.93 0.46
CA THR A 24 10.04 9.68 0.09
C THR A 24 10.12 8.62 -1.00
N ALA A 25 11.03 8.78 -1.96
CA ALA A 25 11.28 7.78 -2.98
C ALA A 25 12.14 6.64 -2.39
N TYR A 26 11.55 5.47 -2.19
CA TYR A 26 12.28 4.26 -1.85
C TYR A 26 12.79 3.58 -3.12
N ARG A 27 14.02 3.07 -3.08
CA ARG A 27 14.71 2.49 -4.24
C ARG A 27 15.28 1.12 -3.93
N ILE A 28 15.27 0.25 -4.94
CA ILE A 28 16.05 -1.00 -4.98
C ILE A 28 16.97 -0.88 -6.20
N PRO A 29 18.19 -0.29 -6.04
CA PRO A 29 19.06 0.03 -7.16
C PRO A 29 19.43 -1.16 -8.04
N GLU A 30 19.65 -2.34 -7.44
CA GLU A 30 20.06 -3.57 -8.11
C GLU A 30 19.02 -4.06 -9.13
N ALA A 31 17.74 -3.76 -8.87
CA ALA A 31 16.64 -4.08 -9.77
C ALA A 31 16.10 -2.86 -10.51
N GLY A 32 16.60 -1.65 -10.26
CA GLY A 32 16.04 -0.42 -10.86
C GLY A 32 14.66 -0.03 -10.32
N THR A 33 14.23 -0.57 -9.17
CA THR A 33 12.87 -0.29 -8.64
C THR A 33 12.84 1.07 -7.94
N SER A 34 11.77 1.83 -8.15
CA SER A 34 11.49 3.07 -7.42
C SER A 34 10.00 3.18 -7.09
N VAL A 35 9.67 3.71 -5.91
CA VAL A 35 8.29 3.99 -5.49
C VAL A 35 8.25 5.08 -4.42
N ASP A 36 7.25 5.94 -4.44
CA ASP A 36 7.00 6.89 -3.37
C ASP A 36 6.29 6.20 -2.19
N ILE A 37 6.83 6.34 -0.98
CA ILE A 37 6.26 5.81 0.26
C ILE A 37 5.98 6.97 1.24
N PRO A 38 4.83 7.00 1.93
CA PRO A 38 4.57 7.99 2.97
C PRO A 38 5.25 7.59 4.28
N MET A 39 6.47 8.08 4.50
CA MET A 39 7.30 7.74 5.68
C MET A 39 6.69 8.25 7.00
N SER A 40 5.87 9.30 6.95
CA SER A 40 5.05 9.72 8.11
C SER A 40 3.99 8.70 8.55
N LEU A 41 3.62 7.77 7.66
CA LEU A 41 2.62 6.74 7.94
C LEU A 41 3.28 5.38 8.22
N PHE A 42 4.25 4.98 7.40
CA PHE A 42 4.98 3.72 7.54
C PHE A 42 6.31 3.93 8.28
N THR A 43 6.23 4.13 9.59
CA THR A 43 7.36 4.52 10.43
C THR A 43 8.22 3.36 10.92
N GLU A 44 7.72 2.12 10.86
CA GLU A 44 8.42 0.94 11.36
C GLU A 44 8.93 0.05 10.22
N LEU A 45 10.10 -0.57 10.42
CA LEU A 45 10.59 -1.65 9.57
C LEU A 45 10.04 -2.98 10.11
N ALA A 46 9.26 -3.69 9.30
CA ALA A 46 8.60 -4.93 9.70
C ALA A 46 9.29 -6.21 9.20
N GLY A 47 10.26 -6.09 8.29
CA GLY A 47 11.06 -7.22 7.82
C GLY A 47 11.56 -7.08 6.39
N LYS A 48 12.07 -8.19 5.85
CA LYS A 48 12.52 -8.30 4.46
C LYS A 48 11.57 -9.24 3.69
N PRO A 49 11.22 -8.93 2.43
CA PRO A 49 10.53 -9.87 1.57
C PRO A 49 11.47 -11.00 1.10
N ASP A 50 10.94 -12.03 0.46
CA ASP A 50 11.72 -13.16 -0.10
C ASP A 50 12.73 -12.73 -1.19
N GLY A 51 12.53 -11.55 -1.78
CA GLY A 51 13.43 -10.95 -2.77
C GLY A 51 14.17 -9.73 -2.22
N LEU A 52 14.60 -8.85 -3.13
CA LEU A 52 15.14 -7.56 -2.72
C LEU A 52 14.01 -6.68 -2.19
N GLY A 53 14.28 -5.85 -1.19
CA GLY A 53 13.35 -4.82 -0.75
C GLY A 53 13.21 -4.66 0.76
N GLN A 54 12.03 -4.20 1.17
CA GLN A 54 11.71 -3.87 2.55
C GLN A 54 10.20 -3.96 2.79
N GLN A 55 9.83 -4.50 3.95
CA GLN A 55 8.49 -4.36 4.51
C GLN A 55 8.50 -3.25 5.57
N PHE A 56 7.51 -2.38 5.48
CA PHE A 56 7.25 -1.29 6.41
C PHE A 56 5.88 -1.48 7.07
N ARG A 57 5.69 -0.86 8.23
CA ARG A 57 4.45 -0.96 9.01
C ARG A 57 4.11 0.36 9.69
N THR A 58 2.81 0.61 9.86
CA THR A 58 2.33 1.73 10.68
C THR A 58 2.66 1.51 12.15
N ALA A 59 2.83 2.58 12.92
CA ALA A 59 3.14 2.50 14.35
C ALA A 59 2.08 1.73 15.16
N ASP A 60 0.82 1.73 14.71
CA ASP A 60 -0.28 0.97 15.33
C ASP A 60 -0.34 -0.50 14.87
N GLY A 61 0.52 -0.92 13.95
CA GLY A 61 0.58 -2.28 13.40
C GLY A 61 -0.58 -2.66 12.48
N ARG A 62 -1.52 -1.75 12.19
CA ARG A 62 -2.76 -2.08 11.48
C ARG A 62 -2.59 -2.13 9.97
N ALA A 63 -1.58 -1.46 9.42
CA ALA A 63 -1.26 -1.52 8.00
C ALA A 63 0.23 -1.78 7.74
N ASP A 64 0.49 -2.47 6.63
CA ASP A 64 1.84 -2.79 6.18
C ASP A 64 1.97 -2.54 4.67
N LEU A 65 3.17 -2.16 4.27
CA LEU A 65 3.55 -1.92 2.89
C LEU A 65 4.84 -2.65 2.60
N THR A 66 4.84 -3.52 1.59
CA THR A 66 6.02 -4.21 1.11
C THR A 66 6.37 -3.68 -0.27
N VAL A 67 7.61 -3.20 -0.41
CA VAL A 67 8.20 -2.99 -1.74
C VAL A 67 9.18 -4.11 -1.99
N GLN A 68 9.03 -4.81 -3.10
CA GLN A 68 9.91 -5.91 -3.44
C GLN A 68 10.29 -5.94 -4.92
N ALA A 69 11.48 -6.44 -5.20
CA ALA A 69 11.89 -6.84 -6.54
C ALA A 69 12.34 -8.30 -6.52
N VAL A 70 11.76 -9.10 -7.40
CA VAL A 70 12.01 -10.55 -7.52
C VAL A 70 12.56 -10.83 -8.91
N SER A 71 13.63 -11.63 -9.00
CA SER A 71 14.14 -12.06 -10.31
C SER A 71 13.07 -12.86 -11.05
N ASN A 72 12.87 -12.55 -12.33
CA ASN A 72 12.01 -13.28 -13.26
C ASN A 72 12.84 -14.15 -14.21
N SER A 73 13.81 -14.91 -13.68
CA SER A 73 14.69 -15.78 -14.47
C SER A 73 13.94 -16.85 -15.28
N GLN A 74 12.75 -17.23 -14.83
CA GLN A 74 11.86 -18.18 -15.52
C GLN A 74 11.08 -17.54 -16.69
N GLY A 75 11.19 -16.22 -16.89
CA GLY A 75 10.49 -15.52 -17.97
C GLY A 75 8.96 -15.59 -17.84
N LEU A 76 8.43 -15.64 -16.61
CA LEU A 76 6.99 -15.76 -16.39
C LEU A 76 6.25 -14.52 -16.89
N SER A 77 5.13 -14.73 -17.56
CA SER A 77 4.18 -13.66 -17.87
C SER A 77 3.51 -13.15 -16.59
N PRO A 78 2.92 -11.94 -16.59
CA PRO A 78 2.20 -11.42 -15.42
C PRO A 78 1.08 -12.33 -14.92
N SER A 79 0.36 -13.01 -15.81
CA SER A 79 -0.68 -13.98 -15.41
C SER A 79 -0.09 -15.24 -14.78
N ALA A 80 1.00 -15.78 -15.33
CA ALA A 80 1.65 -16.97 -14.80
C ALA A 80 2.32 -16.69 -13.44
N PHE A 81 2.96 -15.53 -13.30
CA PHE A 81 3.55 -15.10 -12.03
C PHE A 81 2.47 -14.91 -10.95
N LEU A 82 1.36 -14.23 -11.29
CA LEU A 82 0.24 -14.07 -10.37
C LEU A 82 -0.34 -15.42 -9.95
N ALA A 83 -0.52 -16.37 -10.87
CA ALA A 83 -0.99 -17.71 -10.54
C ALA A 83 -0.04 -18.45 -9.59
N LYS A 84 1.27 -18.41 -9.87
CA LYS A 84 2.32 -19.01 -9.01
C LYS A 84 2.36 -18.41 -7.61
N LYS A 85 2.04 -17.11 -7.46
CA LYS A 85 2.00 -16.41 -6.16
C LYS A 85 0.88 -16.91 -5.24
N GLY A 86 -0.18 -17.50 -5.79
CA GLY A 86 -1.33 -17.98 -5.01
C GLY A 86 -2.05 -16.85 -4.26
N PRO A 87 -2.64 -15.85 -4.96
CA PRO A 87 -3.37 -14.76 -4.32
C PRO A 87 -4.58 -15.30 -3.53
N PRO A 88 -5.10 -14.53 -2.57
CA PRO A 88 -6.33 -14.90 -1.85
C PRO A 88 -7.47 -15.20 -2.82
N SER A 89 -8.38 -16.10 -2.42
CA SER A 89 -9.64 -16.30 -3.13
C SER A 89 -10.49 -15.01 -3.15
N GLY A 90 -11.49 -14.96 -4.02
CA GLY A 90 -12.45 -13.86 -4.04
C GLY A 90 -11.84 -12.50 -4.44
N ILE A 91 -10.90 -12.49 -5.39
CA ILE A 91 -10.32 -11.25 -5.93
C ILE A 91 -11.46 -10.32 -6.40
N ILE A 92 -11.56 -9.15 -5.77
CA ILE A 92 -12.61 -8.15 -6.00
C ILE A 92 -12.24 -7.25 -7.18
N TYR A 93 -10.96 -6.93 -7.32
CA TYR A 93 -10.45 -6.16 -8.44
C TYR A 93 -9.28 -6.91 -9.08
N LYS A 94 -9.31 -7.05 -10.40
CA LYS A 94 -8.28 -7.73 -11.18
C LYS A 94 -8.06 -7.00 -12.50
N ARG A 95 -6.81 -6.63 -12.76
CA ARG A 95 -6.35 -6.19 -14.08
C ARG A 95 -5.00 -6.83 -14.36
N VAL A 96 -4.91 -7.56 -15.46
CA VAL A 96 -3.68 -8.21 -15.91
C VAL A 96 -3.40 -7.75 -17.33
N THR A 97 -2.17 -7.36 -17.59
CA THR A 97 -1.67 -6.90 -18.89
C THR A 97 -0.34 -7.59 -19.19
N PRO A 98 0.24 -7.42 -20.39
CA PRO A 98 1.58 -7.94 -20.67
C PRO A 98 2.71 -7.32 -19.82
N LYS A 99 2.51 -6.11 -19.27
CA LYS A 99 3.56 -5.36 -18.55
C LYS A 99 3.37 -5.31 -17.04
N PHE A 100 2.15 -5.52 -16.57
CA PHE A 100 1.84 -5.44 -15.16
C PHE A 100 0.56 -6.21 -14.82
N PHE A 101 0.42 -6.54 -13.55
CA PHE A 101 -0.89 -6.84 -12.97
C PHE A 101 -1.16 -5.95 -11.76
N VAL A 102 -2.44 -5.83 -11.44
CA VAL A 102 -2.93 -5.33 -10.16
C VAL A 102 -4.12 -6.17 -9.74
N VAL A 103 -4.10 -6.60 -8.48
CA VAL A 103 -5.18 -7.35 -7.86
C VAL A 103 -5.49 -6.79 -6.48
N SER A 104 -6.74 -6.90 -6.07
CA SER A 104 -7.17 -6.57 -4.72
C SER A 104 -8.25 -7.53 -4.23
N SER A 105 -8.18 -7.90 -2.95
CA SER A 105 -9.18 -8.73 -2.26
C SER A 105 -9.32 -8.26 -0.82
N ILE A 106 -10.23 -8.88 -0.07
CA ILE A 106 -10.32 -8.73 1.39
C ILE A 106 -9.84 -10.04 2.03
N LYS A 107 -8.90 -9.94 2.98
CA LYS A 107 -8.36 -11.06 3.75
C LYS A 107 -8.24 -10.64 5.21
N ARG A 108 -8.95 -11.33 6.11
CA ARG A 108 -8.93 -11.07 7.56
C ARG A 108 -9.18 -9.59 7.88
N ASP A 109 -10.30 -9.06 7.36
CA ASP A 109 -10.75 -7.67 7.52
C ASP A 109 -9.80 -6.58 7.00
N LYS A 110 -8.74 -6.97 6.30
CA LYS A 110 -7.85 -6.06 5.58
C LYS A 110 -8.09 -6.13 4.09
N ILE A 111 -8.05 -5.00 3.42
CA ILE A 111 -7.82 -4.99 1.97
C ILE A 111 -6.38 -5.44 1.75
N TRP A 112 -6.23 -6.45 0.89
CA TRP A 112 -4.97 -6.92 0.35
C TRP A 112 -4.84 -6.37 -1.06
N TYR A 113 -3.91 -5.44 -1.30
CA TYR A 113 -3.62 -4.86 -2.61
C TYR A 113 -2.24 -5.30 -3.08
N ASP A 114 -2.12 -5.75 -4.32
CA ASP A 114 -0.86 -6.18 -4.93
C ASP A 114 -0.77 -5.69 -6.37
N ARG A 115 0.22 -4.84 -6.65
CA ARG A 115 0.55 -4.36 -7.99
C ARG A 115 1.97 -4.74 -8.31
N CYS A 116 2.18 -5.40 -9.45
CA CYS A 116 3.50 -5.76 -9.93
C CYS A 116 3.73 -5.33 -11.39
N ASN A 117 4.84 -4.64 -11.64
CA ASN A 117 5.35 -4.30 -12.97
C ASN A 117 6.44 -5.30 -13.39
N PHE A 118 6.56 -5.56 -14.69
CA PHE A 118 7.50 -6.53 -15.27
C PHE A 118 8.45 -5.81 -16.23
N SER A 119 9.75 -5.89 -15.95
CA SER A 119 10.78 -5.21 -16.74
C SER A 119 12.18 -5.66 -16.34
N ARG A 120 13.15 -5.56 -17.27
CA ARG A 120 14.59 -5.77 -17.02
C ARG A 120 14.93 -7.09 -16.28
N GLY A 121 14.15 -8.15 -16.51
CA GLY A 121 14.36 -9.45 -15.85
C GLY A 121 13.90 -9.53 -14.39
N TYR A 122 13.17 -8.52 -13.90
CA TYR A 122 12.59 -8.48 -12.55
C TYR A 122 11.07 -8.28 -12.57
N VAL A 123 10.46 -8.64 -11.45
CA VAL A 123 9.08 -8.31 -11.10
C VAL A 123 9.11 -7.37 -9.91
N HIS A 124 8.63 -6.14 -10.11
CA HIS A 124 8.66 -5.04 -9.15
C HIS A 124 7.29 -4.91 -8.53
N CYS A 125 7.13 -5.20 -7.25
CA CYS A 125 5.82 -5.23 -6.60
C CYS A 125 5.71 -4.25 -5.45
N VAL A 126 4.50 -3.72 -5.29
CA VAL A 126 4.03 -3.07 -4.07
C VAL A 126 2.85 -3.87 -3.54
N LEU A 127 2.97 -4.33 -2.29
CA LEU A 127 1.88 -4.96 -1.55
C LEU A 127 1.47 -4.01 -0.43
N ILE A 128 0.18 -3.79 -0.27
CA ILE A 128 -0.36 -2.94 0.81
C ILE A 128 -1.50 -3.68 1.48
N ASN A 129 -1.41 -3.83 2.80
CA ASN A 129 -2.48 -4.35 3.63
C ASN A 129 -2.96 -3.26 4.58
N TYR A 130 -4.26 -3.01 4.64
CA TYR A 130 -4.85 -2.00 5.53
C TYR A 130 -6.30 -2.35 5.88
N PRO A 131 -6.86 -1.82 7.00
CA PRO A 131 -8.22 -2.15 7.42
C PRO A 131 -9.26 -1.83 6.33
N ALA A 132 -10.09 -2.81 5.98
CA ALA A 132 -11.08 -2.64 4.91
C ALA A 132 -12.12 -1.55 5.23
N ALA A 133 -12.46 -1.38 6.51
CA ALA A 133 -13.33 -0.31 7.00
C ALA A 133 -12.78 1.10 6.74
N GLU A 134 -11.46 1.23 6.54
CA GLU A 134 -10.79 2.51 6.33
C GLU A 134 -10.54 2.82 4.85
N LYS A 135 -11.11 2.04 3.91
CA LYS A 135 -10.81 2.16 2.48
C LYS A 135 -10.72 3.60 1.96
N ARG A 136 -11.71 4.44 2.30
CA ARG A 136 -11.74 5.85 1.86
C ARG A 136 -10.53 6.68 2.35
N GLN A 137 -10.04 6.39 3.55
CA GLN A 137 -8.87 7.07 4.14
C GLN A 137 -7.58 6.65 3.43
N TRP A 138 -7.53 5.40 2.95
CA TRP A 138 -6.36 4.82 2.27
C TRP A 138 -6.31 5.09 0.77
N ASP A 139 -7.43 5.49 0.13
CA ASP A 139 -7.53 5.63 -1.32
C ASP A 139 -6.42 6.53 -1.90
N ARG A 140 -6.12 7.68 -1.26
CA ARG A 140 -5.04 8.59 -1.71
C ARG A 140 -3.66 7.95 -1.60
N VAL A 141 -3.37 7.30 -0.48
CA VAL A 141 -2.09 6.63 -0.21
C VAL A 141 -1.84 5.53 -1.24
N VAL A 142 -2.81 4.61 -1.38
CA VAL A 142 -2.71 3.46 -2.31
C VAL A 142 -2.56 3.94 -3.75
N THR A 143 -3.32 4.96 -4.14
CA THR A 143 -3.26 5.53 -5.50
C THR A 143 -1.85 6.08 -5.79
N ARG A 144 -1.27 6.90 -4.90
CA ARG A 144 0.06 7.47 -5.14
C ARG A 144 1.17 6.41 -5.11
N VAL A 145 1.14 5.47 -4.17
CA VAL A 145 2.10 4.35 -4.15
C VAL A 145 2.00 3.56 -5.46
N SER A 146 0.78 3.25 -5.91
CA SER A 146 0.55 2.48 -7.13
C SER A 146 1.06 3.20 -8.39
N HIS A 147 0.79 4.50 -8.52
CA HIS A 147 1.20 5.29 -9.69
C HIS A 147 2.69 5.62 -9.72
N SER A 148 3.33 5.72 -8.56
CA SER A 148 4.77 6.01 -8.47
C SER A 148 5.66 4.78 -8.65
N LEU A 149 5.10 3.55 -8.61
CA LEU A 149 5.87 2.33 -8.86
C LEU A 149 6.43 2.33 -10.29
N SER A 150 7.75 2.47 -10.38
CA SER A 150 8.51 2.44 -11.62
C SER A 150 9.67 1.44 -11.55
N ALA A 151 10.14 1.09 -12.74
CA ALA A 151 11.30 0.21 -12.94
C ALA A 151 12.16 0.84 -14.03
N ASN A 152 13.20 1.55 -13.59
CA ASN A 152 14.10 2.32 -14.45
C ASN A 152 15.39 1.55 -14.68
#